data_AF-A0A2P8D4N6-F1
#
_entry.id   AF-A0A2P8D4N6-F1
#
_cell.length_a   1.000
_cell.length_b   1.000
_cell.length_c   1.000
_cell.angle_alpha   90.00
_cell.angle_beta   90.00
_cell.angle_gamma   90.00
#
_symmetry.space_group_name_H-M   'P 1'
#
loop_
_entity.id
_entity.type
_entity.pdbx_description
1 polymer ?
#
loop_
_entity_poly.entity_id
_entity_poly.type
_entity_poly.pdbx_seq_one_letter_code
_entity_poly.pdbx_strand_id
1 'polypeptide(L)'
;MEIFLKYRRVPHCYSRNDLLCLFGVLACSISSFILLGDYLLWQSAGFLVGLGALPLMFTQPAGRKSTRMGWLAVAFALTGLLLPVKTVVYMTLCCTLLFLYEYYKGRCSVLSLLTLLLMSPICSYFAEVFSFPVRLQLTAMAGALLQGAGVPVAVAGNIIGSGATEFAVDPACMGLSMLVVSLLCGLIMVAFYQRRYRRRLAAGWILLFLAALVVLNIVANLCRILLLVYFHLLPGNPLHGICGIICLLVYVLLPGAGLCRLLLRKAGRVQAPAAAANALPEYAAWLPLFILSFLILAHIRQRQVPPVHRQQALPVVAGYTVSRYNSDVVKMENNTVLIYLKPLKGAVYTDHNPLLCWNGSGYSFERVQACNWSGISLFTGVLAKGTERLYTAWWYENGTTSTVSQWAWRWQTLKGARPFTLINVTAATPAVLQAEVARIAAAKDKLVGH
;
A
#
# COMPACT_ATOMS: atom_id res chain seq x y z
N MET A 1 -33.83 -42.35 -40.51
CA MET A 1 -33.30 -41.14 -41.21
C MET A 1 -33.63 -39.84 -40.47
N GLU A 2 -33.92 -39.86 -39.16
CA GLU A 2 -34.24 -38.66 -38.35
C GLU A 2 -33.18 -38.29 -37.28
N ILE A 3 -32.11 -39.08 -37.12
CA ILE A 3 -31.09 -38.84 -36.08
C ILE A 3 -29.97 -37.89 -36.56
N PHE A 4 -29.88 -37.59 -37.86
CA PHE A 4 -28.81 -36.76 -38.44
C PHE A 4 -29.11 -35.25 -38.54
N LEU A 5 -30.33 -34.80 -38.25
CA LEU A 5 -30.70 -33.37 -38.39
C LEU A 5 -30.53 -32.53 -37.12
N LYS A 6 -30.14 -33.11 -35.98
CA LYS A 6 -30.01 -32.37 -34.71
C LYS A 6 -28.60 -31.83 -34.41
N TYR A 7 -27.64 -32.02 -35.34
CA TYR A 7 -26.22 -31.66 -35.14
C TYR A 7 -25.67 -30.60 -36.11
N ARG A 8 -26.51 -29.79 -36.75
CA ARG A 8 -26.07 -28.49 -37.30
C ARG A 8 -25.91 -27.48 -36.15
N ARG A 9 -24.88 -27.67 -35.32
CA ARG A 9 -24.33 -26.57 -34.51
C ARG A 9 -23.70 -25.59 -35.49
N VAL A 10 -24.43 -24.53 -35.78
CA VAL A 10 -23.89 -23.35 -36.46
C VAL A 10 -22.62 -22.96 -35.70
N PRO A 11 -21.45 -22.82 -36.37
CA PRO A 11 -20.28 -22.27 -35.70
C PRO A 11 -20.70 -20.90 -35.15
N HIS A 12 -20.56 -20.70 -33.84
CA HIS A 12 -20.77 -19.39 -33.24
C HIS A 12 -19.80 -18.41 -33.89
N CYS A 13 -20.22 -17.72 -34.95
CA CYS A 13 -19.54 -16.54 -35.43
C CYS A 13 -19.52 -15.58 -34.25
N TYR A 14 -18.33 -15.33 -33.71
CA TYR A 14 -18.11 -14.28 -32.73
C TYR A 14 -18.73 -13.00 -33.27
N SER A 15 -19.61 -12.37 -32.48
CA SER A 15 -20.17 -11.09 -32.89
C SER A 15 -19.03 -10.07 -32.98
N ARG A 16 -19.21 -9.01 -33.80
CA ARG A 16 -18.25 -7.88 -33.86
C ARG A 16 -17.87 -7.37 -32.46
N ASN A 17 -18.83 -7.39 -31.54
CA ASN A 17 -18.63 -6.97 -30.16
C ASN A 17 -17.73 -7.97 -29.39
N ASP A 18 -17.86 -9.27 -29.59
CA ASP A 18 -17.00 -10.25 -28.91
C ASP A 18 -15.52 -10.10 -29.30
N LEU A 19 -15.27 -9.81 -30.58
CA LEU A 19 -13.91 -9.51 -31.07
C LEU A 19 -13.37 -8.21 -30.47
N LEU A 20 -14.19 -7.15 -30.42
CA LEU A 20 -13.81 -5.89 -29.77
C LEU A 20 -13.52 -6.06 -28.27
N CYS A 21 -14.27 -6.92 -27.58
CA CYS A 21 -13.99 -7.28 -26.18
C CYS A 21 -12.60 -7.88 -26.05
N LEU A 22 -12.35 -8.94 -26.82
CA LEU A 22 -11.12 -9.71 -26.76
C LEU A 22 -9.92 -8.81 -27.06
N PHE A 23 -10.05 -7.97 -28.09
CA PHE A 23 -9.04 -6.98 -28.43
C PHE A 23 -8.84 -5.96 -27.31
N GLY A 24 -9.91 -5.44 -26.70
CA GLY A 24 -9.83 -4.51 -25.57
C GLY A 24 -9.15 -5.11 -24.33
N VAL A 25 -9.44 -6.37 -24.01
CA VAL A 25 -8.80 -7.11 -22.91
C VAL A 25 -7.32 -7.36 -23.21
N LEU A 26 -6.98 -7.78 -24.43
CA LEU A 26 -5.60 -7.98 -24.86
C LEU A 26 -4.83 -6.65 -24.81
N ALA A 27 -5.40 -5.57 -25.33
CA ALA A 27 -4.80 -4.25 -25.31
C ALA A 27 -4.58 -3.73 -23.88
N CYS A 28 -5.55 -3.92 -22.98
CA CYS A 28 -5.38 -3.60 -21.55
C CYS A 28 -4.26 -4.42 -20.91
N SER A 29 -4.13 -5.70 -21.27
CA SER A 29 -3.13 -6.61 -20.70
C SER A 29 -1.72 -6.23 -21.15
N ILE A 30 -1.53 -5.98 -22.45
CA ILE A 30 -0.28 -5.48 -23.04
C ILE A 30 0.09 -4.12 -22.42
N SER A 31 -0.88 -3.20 -22.35
CA SER A 31 -0.66 -1.88 -21.74
C SER A 31 -0.28 -2.00 -20.26
N SER A 32 -0.90 -2.92 -19.52
CA SER A 32 -0.53 -3.16 -18.12
C SER A 32 0.91 -3.67 -18.00
N PHE A 33 1.34 -4.58 -18.87
CA PHE A 33 2.71 -5.08 -18.86
C PHE A 33 3.73 -3.97 -19.17
N ILE A 34 3.47 -3.17 -20.21
CA ILE A 34 4.38 -2.09 -20.65
C ILE A 34 4.43 -0.95 -19.63
N LEU A 35 3.27 -0.50 -19.13
CA LEU A 35 3.17 0.70 -18.29
C LEU A 35 3.42 0.40 -16.80
N LEU A 36 3.15 -0.83 -16.35
CA LEU A 36 3.16 -1.21 -14.93
C LEU A 36 4.06 -2.39 -14.59
N GLY A 37 4.96 -2.82 -15.49
CA GLY A 37 5.85 -3.98 -15.29
C GLY A 37 6.52 -4.01 -13.91
N ASP A 38 7.20 -2.92 -13.52
CA ASP A 38 7.88 -2.80 -12.22
C ASP A 38 6.97 -2.33 -11.08
N TYR A 39 5.74 -1.93 -11.39
CA TYR A 39 4.80 -1.46 -10.38
C TYR A 39 4.13 -2.65 -9.69
N LEU A 40 3.68 -3.63 -10.46
CA LEU A 40 2.94 -4.78 -9.92
C LEU A 40 3.87 -5.75 -9.20
N LEU A 41 3.54 -6.03 -7.94
CA LEU A 41 4.24 -7.04 -7.13
C LEU A 41 3.65 -8.43 -7.44
N TRP A 42 3.97 -8.96 -8.63
CA TRP A 42 3.39 -10.20 -9.17
C TRP A 42 3.51 -11.42 -8.23
N GLN A 43 4.57 -11.46 -7.44
CA GLN A 43 4.84 -12.56 -6.50
C GLN A 43 4.28 -12.30 -5.09
N SER A 44 3.66 -11.15 -4.85
CA SER A 44 3.11 -10.86 -3.53
C SER A 44 1.88 -11.74 -3.24
N ALA A 45 1.80 -12.25 -2.00
CA ALA A 45 0.65 -13.04 -1.57
C ALA A 45 -0.67 -12.29 -1.75
N GLY A 46 -0.70 -10.97 -1.51
CA GLY A 46 -1.88 -10.14 -1.75
C GLY A 46 -2.33 -10.16 -3.21
N PHE A 47 -1.40 -10.02 -4.15
CA PHE A 47 -1.72 -10.09 -5.57
C PHE A 47 -2.26 -11.48 -5.97
N LEU A 48 -1.59 -12.56 -5.54
CA LEU A 48 -1.98 -13.93 -5.86
C LEU A 48 -3.35 -14.31 -5.27
N VAL A 49 -3.60 -13.97 -4.00
CA VAL A 49 -4.90 -14.19 -3.35
C VAL A 49 -5.99 -13.36 -4.02
N GLY A 50 -5.69 -12.11 -4.38
CA GLY A 50 -6.61 -11.24 -5.10
C GLY A 50 -6.97 -11.80 -6.48
N LEU A 51 -5.99 -12.28 -7.23
CA LEU A 51 -6.20 -12.94 -8.53
C LEU A 51 -7.09 -14.18 -8.40
N GLY A 52 -6.83 -15.03 -7.39
CA GLY A 52 -7.70 -16.17 -7.07
C GLY A 52 -9.11 -15.78 -6.62
N ALA A 53 -9.28 -14.60 -6.03
CA ALA A 53 -10.58 -14.08 -5.59
C ALA A 53 -11.43 -13.53 -6.74
N LEU A 54 -10.83 -13.02 -7.82
CA LEU A 54 -11.54 -12.35 -8.90
C LEU A 54 -12.65 -13.20 -9.55
N PRO A 55 -12.44 -14.49 -9.89
CA PRO A 55 -13.52 -15.34 -10.38
C PRO A 55 -14.71 -15.39 -9.42
N LEU A 56 -14.46 -15.32 -8.10
CA LEU A 56 -15.53 -15.31 -7.11
C LEU A 56 -16.31 -13.97 -7.10
N MET A 57 -15.66 -12.86 -7.43
CA MET A 57 -16.29 -11.53 -7.45
C MET A 57 -17.12 -11.27 -8.71
N PHE A 58 -16.82 -11.99 -9.81
CA PHE A 58 -17.43 -11.82 -11.12
C PHE A 58 -18.62 -12.75 -11.44
N THR A 59 -19.13 -13.58 -10.53
CA THR A 59 -20.29 -14.46 -10.87
C THR A 59 -21.65 -13.87 -10.48
N GLN A 60 -21.77 -12.56 -10.32
CA GLN A 60 -23.06 -11.96 -9.99
C GLN A 60 -24.00 -12.11 -11.21
N PRO A 61 -25.30 -12.41 -11.00
CA PRO A 61 -26.25 -12.58 -12.09
C PRO A 61 -26.29 -11.32 -12.96
N ALA A 62 -26.41 -11.54 -14.28
CA ALA A 62 -26.43 -10.51 -15.30
C ALA A 62 -27.36 -9.37 -14.88
N GLY A 63 -26.77 -8.24 -14.51
CA GLY A 63 -27.49 -7.03 -14.21
C GLY A 63 -27.62 -6.16 -15.45
N ARG A 64 -28.36 -5.05 -15.33
CA ARG A 64 -28.32 -3.97 -16.32
C ARG A 64 -26.86 -3.60 -16.61
N LYS A 65 -26.52 -3.53 -17.90
CA LYS A 65 -25.22 -3.01 -18.34
C LYS A 65 -25.03 -1.59 -17.81
N SER A 66 -23.79 -1.20 -17.53
CA SER A 66 -23.49 0.10 -16.91
C SER A 66 -22.23 0.71 -17.48
N THR A 67 -22.20 2.04 -17.57
CA THR A 67 -21.06 2.84 -18.06
C THR A 67 -20.26 3.48 -16.93
N ARG A 68 -20.66 3.27 -15.67
CA ARG A 68 -20.05 3.91 -14.50
C ARG A 68 -18.53 3.67 -14.39
N MET A 69 -18.06 2.47 -14.72
CA MET A 69 -16.63 2.14 -14.68
C MET A 69 -15.88 2.82 -15.82
N GLY A 70 -16.54 3.05 -16.96
CA GLY A 70 -15.98 3.82 -18.07
C GLY A 70 -15.76 5.27 -17.70
N TRP A 71 -16.74 5.91 -17.03
CA TRP A 71 -16.58 7.28 -16.52
C TRP A 71 -15.51 7.40 -15.44
N LEU A 72 -15.40 6.42 -14.53
CA LEU A 72 -14.30 6.39 -13.56
C LEU A 72 -12.95 6.21 -14.25
N ALA A 73 -12.86 5.37 -15.29
CA ALA A 73 -11.64 5.22 -16.06
C ALA A 73 -11.24 6.54 -16.75
N VAL A 74 -12.19 7.26 -17.36
CA VAL A 74 -11.93 8.59 -17.93
C VAL A 74 -11.44 9.56 -16.85
N ALA A 75 -12.10 9.61 -15.68
CA ALA A 75 -11.68 10.49 -14.59
C ALA A 75 -10.25 10.19 -14.10
N PHE A 76 -9.89 8.91 -13.93
CA PHE A 76 -8.52 8.54 -13.60
C PHE A 76 -7.54 8.84 -14.73
N ALA A 77 -7.91 8.62 -16.00
CA ALA A 77 -7.05 8.95 -17.13
C ALA A 77 -6.73 10.46 -17.18
N LEU A 78 -7.74 11.31 -16.99
CA LEU A 78 -7.59 12.76 -16.90
C LEU A 78 -6.73 13.16 -15.69
N THR A 79 -6.96 12.54 -14.53
CA THR A 79 -6.11 12.74 -13.35
C THR A 79 -4.66 12.34 -13.62
N GLY A 80 -4.43 11.30 -14.42
CA GLY A 80 -3.10 10.82 -14.79
C GLY A 80 -2.30 11.79 -15.66
N LEU A 81 -2.97 12.72 -16.33
CA LEU A 81 -2.32 13.84 -17.03
C LEU A 81 -1.75 14.86 -16.07
N LEU A 82 -2.51 15.15 -15.00
CA LEU A 82 -2.16 16.13 -13.98
C LEU A 82 -1.13 15.55 -13.00
N LEU A 83 -1.26 14.25 -12.71
CA LEU A 83 -0.47 13.52 -11.74
C LEU A 83 0.10 12.25 -12.40
N PRO A 84 1.36 12.27 -12.87
CA PRO A 84 2.01 11.15 -13.56
C PRO A 84 2.40 10.01 -12.58
N VAL A 85 1.46 9.54 -11.76
CA VAL A 85 1.68 8.49 -10.77
C VAL A 85 1.15 7.15 -11.27
N LYS A 86 1.97 6.09 -11.14
CA LYS A 86 1.64 4.74 -11.65
C LYS A 86 0.34 4.18 -11.06
N THR A 87 -0.05 4.58 -9.84
CA THR A 87 -1.32 4.16 -9.23
C THR A 87 -2.54 4.66 -10.01
N VAL A 88 -2.50 5.88 -10.55
CA VAL A 88 -3.61 6.43 -11.34
C VAL A 88 -3.74 5.69 -12.66
N VAL A 89 -2.61 5.35 -13.30
CA VAL A 89 -2.57 4.47 -14.49
C VAL A 89 -3.15 3.09 -14.18
N TYR A 90 -2.74 2.47 -13.07
CA TYR A 90 -3.30 1.20 -12.59
C TYR A 90 -4.82 1.25 -12.39
N MET A 91 -5.32 2.29 -11.71
CA MET A 91 -6.76 2.45 -11.49
C MET A 91 -7.53 2.70 -12.78
N THR A 92 -6.93 3.41 -13.74
CA THR A 92 -7.51 3.59 -15.08
C THR A 92 -7.65 2.25 -15.80
N LEU A 93 -6.60 1.42 -15.81
CA LEU A 93 -6.61 0.11 -16.46
C LEU A 93 -7.61 -0.84 -15.78
N CYS A 94 -7.64 -0.87 -14.45
CA CYS A 94 -8.61 -1.66 -13.68
C CYS A 94 -10.05 -1.23 -13.98
N CYS A 95 -10.36 0.06 -13.98
CA CYS A 95 -11.68 0.56 -14.31
C CYS A 95 -12.06 0.29 -15.77
N THR A 96 -11.09 0.34 -16.69
CA THR A 96 -11.30 -0.01 -18.12
C THR A 96 -11.64 -1.50 -18.28
N LEU A 97 -10.92 -2.39 -17.60
CA LEU A 97 -11.22 -3.82 -17.58
C LEU A 97 -12.59 -4.12 -16.95
N LEU A 98 -12.92 -3.47 -15.84
CA LEU A 98 -14.25 -3.59 -15.24
C LEU A 98 -15.34 -3.04 -16.15
N PHE A 99 -15.08 -1.96 -16.89
CA PHE A 99 -16.02 -1.41 -17.86
C PHE A 99 -16.26 -2.36 -19.04
N LEU A 100 -15.20 -2.95 -19.59
CA LEU A 100 -15.32 -4.03 -20.57
C LEU A 100 -16.21 -5.15 -20.02
N TYR A 101 -15.93 -5.63 -18.80
CA TYR A 101 -16.79 -6.63 -18.16
C TYR A 101 -18.26 -6.16 -18.04
N GLU A 102 -18.51 -4.92 -17.58
CA GLU A 102 -19.86 -4.37 -17.43
C GLU A 102 -20.63 -4.23 -18.74
N TYR A 103 -19.90 -3.99 -19.83
CA TYR A 103 -20.45 -3.89 -21.18
C TYR A 103 -20.95 -5.26 -21.71
N TYR A 104 -20.28 -6.36 -21.37
CA TYR A 104 -20.62 -7.71 -21.85
C TYR A 104 -21.49 -8.52 -20.88
N LYS A 105 -21.07 -8.62 -19.62
CA LYS A 105 -21.68 -9.50 -18.61
C LYS A 105 -22.64 -8.77 -17.67
N GLY A 106 -22.60 -7.43 -17.66
CA GLY A 106 -23.44 -6.60 -16.82
C GLY A 106 -22.72 -6.09 -15.56
N ARG A 107 -23.44 -5.30 -14.76
CA ARG A 107 -22.86 -4.53 -13.65
C ARG A 107 -22.00 -5.35 -12.68
N CYS A 108 -20.76 -4.91 -12.46
CA CYS A 108 -19.80 -5.48 -11.51
C CYS A 108 -20.26 -5.31 -10.05
N SER A 109 -19.78 -6.17 -9.16
CA SER A 109 -19.93 -5.92 -7.73
C SER A 109 -18.93 -4.86 -7.25
N VAL A 110 -19.25 -4.17 -6.15
CA VAL A 110 -18.26 -3.33 -5.45
C VAL A 110 -17.08 -4.16 -4.94
N LEU A 111 -17.30 -5.46 -4.70
CA LEU A 111 -16.24 -6.38 -4.27
C LEU A 111 -15.15 -6.49 -5.33
N SER A 112 -15.49 -6.57 -6.62
CA SER A 112 -14.51 -6.59 -7.71
C SER A 112 -13.59 -5.36 -7.68
N LEU A 113 -14.16 -4.17 -7.48
CA LEU A 113 -13.40 -2.93 -7.39
C LEU A 113 -12.49 -2.90 -6.15
N LEU A 114 -13.01 -3.31 -4.99
CA LEU A 114 -12.23 -3.39 -3.76
C LEU A 114 -11.10 -4.43 -3.85
N THR A 115 -11.35 -5.57 -4.50
CA THR A 115 -10.33 -6.59 -4.75
C THR A 115 -9.19 -6.03 -5.60
N LEU A 116 -9.51 -5.37 -6.72
CA LEU A 116 -8.48 -4.72 -7.55
C LEU A 116 -7.74 -3.62 -6.79
N LEU A 117 -8.45 -2.81 -6.00
CA LEU A 117 -7.80 -1.81 -5.15
C LEU A 117 -6.81 -2.46 -4.17
N LEU A 118 -7.21 -3.53 -3.47
CA LEU A 118 -6.35 -4.24 -2.51
C LEU A 118 -5.19 -5.00 -3.17
N MET A 119 -5.32 -5.39 -4.44
CA MET A 119 -4.22 -5.97 -5.23
C MET A 119 -3.16 -4.93 -5.62
N SER A 120 -3.48 -3.63 -5.49
CA SER A 120 -2.55 -2.58 -5.87
C SER A 120 -1.40 -2.45 -4.84
N PRO A 121 -0.17 -2.14 -5.30
CA PRO A 121 0.95 -1.81 -4.43
C PRO A 121 0.68 -0.62 -3.50
N ILE A 122 -0.28 0.26 -3.83
CA ILE A 122 -0.60 1.39 -2.96
C ILE A 122 -1.13 0.93 -1.60
N CYS A 123 -1.85 -0.19 -1.56
CA CYS A 123 -2.33 -0.76 -0.30
C CYS A 123 -1.18 -1.27 0.57
N SER A 124 -0.16 -1.89 -0.03
CA SER A 124 1.07 -2.27 0.67
C SER A 124 1.81 -1.04 1.18
N TYR A 125 1.95 0.01 0.37
CA TYR A 125 2.57 1.25 0.81
C TYR A 125 1.83 1.90 1.98
N PHE A 126 0.50 2.04 1.87
CA PHE A 126 -0.35 2.53 2.95
C PHE A 126 -0.18 1.69 4.21
N ALA A 127 -0.27 0.37 4.08
CA ALA A 127 -0.14 -0.52 5.22
C ALA A 127 1.25 -0.36 5.87
N GLU A 128 2.34 -0.12 5.13
CA GLU A 128 3.67 0.05 5.69
C GLU A 128 3.80 1.38 6.46
N VAL A 129 3.35 2.47 5.85
CA VAL A 129 3.36 3.81 6.44
C VAL A 129 2.57 3.85 7.74
N PHE A 130 1.36 3.31 7.73
CA PHE A 130 0.45 3.38 8.88
C PHE A 130 0.74 2.32 9.94
N SER A 131 1.28 1.16 9.55
CA SER A 131 1.60 0.11 10.52
C SER A 131 2.83 0.42 11.36
N PHE A 132 3.74 1.29 10.91
CA PHE A 132 4.94 1.61 11.68
C PHE A 132 4.64 2.28 13.04
N PRO A 133 3.87 3.38 13.13
CA PRO A 133 3.47 3.92 14.44
C PRO A 133 2.66 2.94 15.28
N VAL A 134 1.76 2.16 14.65
CA VAL A 134 0.96 1.14 15.33
C VAL A 134 1.87 0.08 15.96
N ARG A 135 2.95 -0.33 15.31
CA ARG A 135 3.91 -1.27 15.90
C ARG A 135 4.54 -0.75 17.16
N LEU A 136 5.04 0.49 17.16
CA LEU A 136 5.69 1.04 18.33
C LEU A 136 4.74 1.02 19.54
N GLN A 137 3.45 1.32 19.31
CA GLN A 137 2.41 1.20 20.33
C GLN A 137 2.15 -0.26 20.75
N LEU A 138 2.08 -1.18 19.79
CA LEU A 138 1.90 -2.61 20.07
C LEU A 138 3.08 -3.20 20.84
N THR A 139 4.31 -2.81 20.53
CA THR A 139 5.52 -3.22 21.26
C THR A 139 5.48 -2.71 22.71
N ALA A 140 5.14 -1.44 22.90
CA ALA A 140 4.97 -0.87 24.24
C ALA A 140 3.87 -1.58 25.05
N MET A 141 2.71 -1.82 24.43
CA MET A 141 1.60 -2.54 25.06
C MET A 141 1.97 -3.99 25.37
N ALA A 142 2.64 -4.68 24.46
CA ALA A 142 3.11 -6.05 24.69
C ALA A 142 4.09 -6.12 25.87
N GLY A 143 5.05 -5.20 25.93
CA GLY A 143 5.97 -5.12 27.06
C GLY A 143 5.27 -4.86 28.39
N ALA A 144 4.30 -3.94 28.43
CA ALA A 144 3.51 -3.69 29.64
C ALA A 144 2.71 -4.92 30.10
N LEU A 145 2.09 -5.65 29.16
CA LEU A 145 1.36 -6.89 29.46
C LEU A 145 2.29 -8.00 29.95
N LEU A 146 3.48 -8.14 29.37
CA LEU A 146 4.49 -9.13 29.79
C LEU A 146 5.04 -8.81 31.19
N GLN A 147 5.35 -7.54 31.46
CA GLN A 147 5.76 -7.08 32.79
C GLN A 147 4.66 -7.34 33.83
N GLY A 148 3.39 -7.06 33.49
CA GLY A 148 2.24 -7.36 34.33
C GLY A 148 2.04 -8.86 34.60
N ALA A 149 2.49 -9.71 33.68
CA ALA A 149 2.51 -11.17 33.84
C ALA A 149 3.77 -11.69 34.59
N GLY A 150 4.63 -10.80 35.10
CA GLY A 150 5.84 -11.16 35.83
C GLY A 150 7.03 -11.53 34.95
N VAL A 151 6.98 -11.30 33.64
CA VAL A 151 8.09 -11.54 32.72
C VAL A 151 9.00 -10.30 32.72
N PRO A 152 10.30 -10.42 33.10
CA PRO A 152 11.21 -9.29 33.16
C PRO A 152 11.62 -8.87 31.75
N VAL A 153 10.89 -7.92 31.17
CA VAL A 153 11.18 -7.37 29.83
C VAL A 153 11.53 -5.89 29.87
N ALA A 154 12.44 -5.49 28.99
CA ALA A 154 12.78 -4.09 28.73
C ALA A 154 12.30 -3.70 27.32
N VAL A 155 11.59 -2.58 27.19
CA VAL A 155 11.12 -2.10 25.89
C VAL A 155 11.94 -0.91 25.44
N ALA A 156 12.47 -0.96 24.22
CA ALA A 156 13.19 0.14 23.58
C ALA A 156 12.75 0.26 22.12
N GLY A 157 11.86 1.21 21.84
CA GLY A 157 11.35 1.44 20.48
C GLY A 157 10.57 0.22 19.95
N ASN A 158 11.04 -0.34 18.83
CA ASN A 158 10.49 -1.58 18.26
C ASN A 158 11.07 -2.87 18.86
N ILE A 159 11.93 -2.80 19.88
CA ILE A 159 12.58 -3.98 20.49
C ILE A 159 12.00 -4.29 21.87
N ILE A 160 11.80 -5.58 22.16
CA ILE A 160 11.50 -6.12 23.49
C ILE A 160 12.69 -7.01 23.90
N GLY A 161 13.46 -6.59 24.90
CA GLY A 161 14.50 -7.41 25.52
C GLY A 161 13.92 -8.30 26.60
N SER A 162 14.21 -9.60 26.55
CA SER A 162 13.89 -10.60 27.60
C SER A 162 15.18 -11.32 27.97
N GLY A 163 15.78 -10.96 29.11
CA GLY A 163 17.09 -11.45 29.52
C GLY A 163 18.19 -11.10 28.51
N ALA A 164 18.87 -12.11 27.97
CA ALA A 164 19.92 -11.96 26.95
C ALA A 164 19.38 -11.92 25.50
N THR A 165 18.06 -12.05 25.31
CA THR A 165 17.45 -12.12 23.97
C THR A 165 16.73 -10.83 23.64
N GLU A 166 16.97 -10.29 22.43
CA GLU A 166 16.26 -9.14 21.90
C GLU A 166 15.26 -9.58 20.81
N PHE A 167 14.00 -9.21 20.99
CA PHE A 167 12.94 -9.45 20.01
C PHE A 167 12.63 -8.15 19.27
N ALA A 168 13.09 -8.05 18.03
CA ALA A 168 12.73 -6.95 17.14
C ALA A 168 11.33 -7.19 16.54
N VAL A 169 10.40 -6.27 16.83
CA VAL A 169 9.06 -6.23 16.24
C VAL A 169 9.15 -5.58 14.86
N ASP A 170 9.79 -6.28 13.94
CA ASP A 170 10.15 -5.80 12.60
C ASP A 170 9.05 -5.98 11.55
N PRO A 171 9.16 -5.35 10.37
CA PRO A 171 8.17 -5.49 9.31
C PRO A 171 8.02 -6.94 8.87
N ALA A 172 9.07 -7.76 8.99
CA ALA A 172 9.00 -9.20 8.73
C ALA A 172 8.05 -9.94 9.71
N CYS A 173 7.95 -9.43 10.94
CA CYS A 173 7.00 -9.91 11.94
C CYS A 173 5.59 -9.35 11.73
N MET A 174 5.44 -8.31 10.91
CA MET A 174 4.15 -7.80 10.48
C MET A 174 3.77 -8.35 9.10
N GLY A 175 2.65 -9.02 8.96
CA GLY A 175 1.41 -8.27 9.12
C GLY A 175 1.06 -7.44 7.87
N LEU A 176 2.02 -6.97 7.07
CA LEU A 176 1.73 -6.20 5.85
C LEU A 176 1.05 -7.06 4.79
N SER A 177 1.70 -8.18 4.48
CA SER A 177 1.13 -9.23 3.65
C SER A 177 -0.14 -9.78 4.31
N MET A 178 -0.15 -9.99 5.62
CA MET A 178 -1.32 -10.55 6.33
C MET A 178 -2.51 -9.60 6.37
N LEU A 179 -2.32 -8.28 6.44
CA LEU A 179 -3.40 -7.30 6.45
C LEU A 179 -4.09 -7.30 5.09
N VAL A 180 -3.32 -7.14 4.01
CA VAL A 180 -3.89 -7.19 2.65
C VAL A 180 -4.53 -8.55 2.37
N VAL A 181 -3.84 -9.65 2.72
CA VAL A 181 -4.38 -11.02 2.55
C VAL A 181 -5.64 -11.23 3.37
N SER A 182 -5.69 -10.80 4.64
CA SER A 182 -6.89 -10.95 5.49
C SER A 182 -8.07 -10.12 5.00
N LEU A 183 -7.83 -8.90 4.48
CA LEU A 183 -8.87 -8.09 3.85
C LEU A 183 -9.40 -8.75 2.57
N LEU A 184 -8.52 -9.33 1.75
CA LEU A 184 -8.92 -10.10 0.56
C LEU A 184 -9.69 -11.37 0.93
N CYS A 185 -9.23 -12.13 1.93
CA CYS A 185 -9.99 -13.24 2.51
C CYS A 185 -11.35 -12.77 3.06
N GLY A 186 -11.40 -11.58 3.64
CA GLY A 186 -12.63 -10.89 4.02
C GLY A 186 -13.60 -10.72 2.85
N LEU A 187 -13.12 -10.18 1.72
CA LEU A 187 -13.93 -10.04 0.51
C LEU A 187 -14.38 -11.40 -0.04
N ILE A 188 -13.51 -12.41 -0.02
CA ILE A 188 -13.84 -13.81 -0.38
C ILE A 188 -14.98 -14.32 0.52
N MET A 189 -14.87 -14.14 1.83
CA MET A 189 -15.92 -14.53 2.78
C MET A 189 -17.24 -13.83 2.48
N VAL A 190 -17.22 -12.52 2.22
CA VAL A 190 -18.42 -11.77 1.84
C VAL A 190 -19.03 -12.35 0.57
N ALA A 191 -18.25 -12.54 -0.49
CA ALA A 191 -18.76 -13.10 -1.75
C ALA A 191 -19.33 -14.52 -1.56
N PHE A 192 -18.62 -15.37 -0.81
CA PHE A 192 -19.05 -16.72 -0.49
C PHE A 192 -20.40 -16.72 0.26
N TYR A 193 -20.53 -15.94 1.33
CA TYR A 193 -21.78 -15.89 2.10
C TYR A 193 -22.91 -15.19 1.35
N GLN A 194 -22.62 -14.20 0.50
CA GLN A 194 -23.63 -13.58 -0.35
C GLN A 194 -24.28 -14.59 -1.30
N ARG A 195 -23.47 -15.48 -1.89
CA ARG A 195 -23.96 -16.60 -2.70
C ARG A 195 -24.72 -17.62 -1.85
N ARG A 196 -24.17 -18.02 -0.71
CA ARG A 196 -24.76 -19.05 0.16
C ARG A 196 -26.13 -18.66 0.70
N TYR A 197 -26.32 -17.39 1.05
CA TYR A 197 -27.57 -16.86 1.62
C TYR A 197 -28.46 -16.11 0.62
N ARG A 198 -28.03 -15.97 -0.65
CA ARG A 198 -28.73 -15.18 -1.70
C ARG A 198 -29.09 -13.76 -1.25
N ARG A 199 -28.21 -13.15 -0.45
CA ARG A 199 -28.36 -11.78 0.06
C ARG A 199 -27.15 -10.96 -0.35
N ARG A 200 -27.33 -9.66 -0.57
CA ARG A 200 -26.27 -8.70 -0.88
C ARG A 200 -26.11 -7.70 0.25
N LEU A 201 -24.86 -7.42 0.61
CA LEU A 201 -24.53 -6.30 1.50
C LEU A 201 -24.37 -5.03 0.69
N ALA A 202 -24.84 -3.91 1.25
CA ALA A 202 -24.52 -2.60 0.72
C ALA A 202 -23.02 -2.29 0.92
N ALA A 203 -22.47 -1.40 0.09
CA ALA A 203 -21.05 -1.03 0.13
C ALA A 203 -20.60 -0.54 1.52
N GLY A 204 -21.41 0.26 2.22
CA GLY A 204 -21.09 0.76 3.57
C GLY A 204 -20.87 -0.37 4.58
N TRP A 205 -21.70 -1.43 4.55
CA TRP A 205 -21.53 -2.58 5.43
C TRP A 205 -20.29 -3.42 5.08
N ILE A 206 -19.91 -3.47 3.81
CA ILE A 206 -18.66 -4.12 3.37
C ILE A 206 -17.46 -3.32 3.90
N LEU A 207 -17.47 -2.00 3.79
CA LEU A 207 -16.41 -1.14 4.31
C LEU A 207 -16.30 -1.23 5.85
N LEU A 208 -17.43 -1.23 6.56
CA LEU A 208 -17.45 -1.44 8.00
C LEU A 208 -16.89 -2.82 8.39
N PHE A 209 -17.24 -3.86 7.64
CA PHE A 209 -16.68 -5.20 7.86
C PHE A 209 -15.16 -5.24 7.64
N LEU A 210 -14.66 -4.61 6.57
CA LEU A 210 -13.22 -4.49 6.33
C LEU A 210 -12.52 -3.69 7.44
N ALA A 211 -13.11 -2.60 7.91
CA ALA A 211 -12.58 -1.83 9.04
C ALA A 211 -12.50 -2.68 10.32
N ALA A 212 -13.51 -3.50 10.61
CA ALA A 212 -13.47 -4.46 11.71
C ALA A 212 -12.35 -5.50 11.55
N LEU A 213 -12.09 -5.98 10.33
CA LEU A 213 -10.95 -6.87 10.07
C LEU A 213 -9.61 -6.17 10.32
N VAL A 214 -9.46 -4.88 10.02
CA VAL A 214 -8.24 -4.12 10.36
C VAL A 214 -8.02 -4.13 11.88
N VAL A 215 -9.07 -3.87 12.68
CA VAL A 215 -8.98 -3.93 14.15
C VAL A 215 -8.60 -5.32 14.63
N LEU A 216 -9.24 -6.37 14.10
CA LEU A 216 -8.90 -7.76 14.44
C LEU A 216 -7.44 -8.09 14.09
N ASN A 217 -6.89 -7.57 12.99
CA ASN A 217 -5.48 -7.74 12.66
C ASN A 217 -4.55 -7.07 13.67
N ILE A 218 -4.89 -5.87 14.16
CA ILE A 218 -4.10 -5.18 15.18
C ILE A 218 -4.06 -6.02 16.46
N VAL A 219 -5.21 -6.54 16.89
CA VAL A 219 -5.31 -7.43 18.07
C VAL A 219 -4.55 -8.75 17.83
N ALA A 220 -4.72 -9.39 16.68
CA ALA A 220 -4.01 -10.61 16.33
C ALA A 220 -2.48 -10.41 16.34
N ASN A 221 -2.02 -9.25 15.89
CA ASN A 221 -0.61 -8.91 15.90
C ASN A 221 -0.08 -8.69 17.33
N LEU A 222 -0.86 -8.07 18.22
CA LEU A 222 -0.51 -8.00 19.65
C LEU A 222 -0.37 -9.39 20.26
N CYS A 223 -1.38 -10.25 20.09
CA CYS A 223 -1.35 -11.62 20.60
C CYS A 223 -0.13 -12.38 20.05
N ARG A 224 0.17 -12.20 18.76
CA ARG A 224 1.37 -12.79 18.14
C ARG A 224 2.64 -12.33 18.85
N ILE A 225 2.84 -11.03 19.06
CA ILE A 225 4.04 -10.51 19.75
C ILE A 225 4.17 -11.12 21.14
N LEU A 226 3.09 -11.17 21.91
CA LEU A 226 3.06 -11.79 23.24
C LEU A 226 3.49 -13.26 23.19
N LEU A 227 2.92 -14.05 22.26
CA LEU A 227 3.27 -15.45 22.10
C LEU A 227 4.73 -15.64 21.68
N LEU A 228 5.23 -14.81 20.76
CA LEU A 228 6.61 -14.92 20.29
C LEU A 228 7.63 -14.64 21.41
N VAL A 229 7.40 -13.61 22.22
CA VAL A 229 8.30 -13.27 23.33
C VAL A 229 8.17 -14.30 24.46
N TYR A 230 6.94 -14.66 24.84
CA TYR A 230 6.69 -15.61 25.92
C TYR A 230 7.31 -16.99 25.62
N PHE A 231 7.14 -17.51 24.40
CA PHE A 231 7.70 -18.79 23.97
C PHE A 231 9.11 -18.69 23.38
N HIS A 232 9.74 -17.51 23.43
CA HIS A 232 11.09 -17.26 22.91
C HIS A 232 11.29 -17.72 21.44
N LEU A 233 10.31 -17.45 20.58
CA LEU A 233 10.29 -17.88 19.17
C LEU A 233 10.99 -16.86 18.25
N LEU A 234 12.31 -16.97 18.15
CA LEU A 234 13.17 -16.09 17.34
C LEU A 234 12.93 -16.21 15.81
N PRO A 235 13.28 -15.18 15.02
CA PRO A 235 13.30 -15.25 13.56
C PRO A 235 14.21 -16.38 13.08
N GLY A 236 13.66 -17.32 12.30
CA GLY A 236 14.37 -18.52 11.81
C GLY A 236 13.77 -19.84 12.30
N ASN A 237 13.03 -19.83 13.42
CA ASN A 237 12.28 -21.01 13.85
C ASN A 237 10.99 -21.14 13.00
N PRO A 238 10.67 -22.31 12.40
CA PRO A 238 9.43 -22.51 11.65
C PRO A 238 8.16 -22.22 12.47
N LEU A 239 8.20 -22.44 13.79
CA LEU A 239 7.11 -22.11 14.70
C LEU A 239 6.78 -20.61 14.72
N HIS A 240 7.75 -19.74 14.43
CA HIS A 240 7.50 -18.30 14.30
C HIS A 240 6.48 -18.02 13.18
N GLY A 241 6.67 -18.66 12.01
CA GLY A 241 5.76 -18.51 10.87
C GLY A 241 4.39 -19.16 11.13
N ILE A 242 4.40 -20.36 11.71
CA ILE A 242 3.18 -21.10 12.06
C ILE A 242 2.34 -20.31 13.07
N CYS A 243 2.95 -19.73 14.11
CA CYS A 243 2.28 -18.88 15.08
C CYS A 243 1.55 -17.71 14.40
N GLY A 244 2.20 -17.07 13.41
CA GLY A 244 1.56 -16.02 12.61
C GLY A 244 0.33 -16.51 11.83
N ILE A 245 0.41 -17.67 11.18
CA ILE A 245 -0.72 -18.27 10.47
C ILE A 245 -1.86 -18.62 11.43
N ILE A 246 -1.55 -19.23 12.58
CA ILE A 246 -2.54 -19.56 13.61
C ILE A 246 -3.23 -18.28 14.10
N CYS A 247 -2.47 -17.22 14.39
CA CYS A 247 -3.05 -15.95 14.81
C CYS A 247 -3.98 -15.35 13.75
N LEU A 248 -3.61 -15.41 12.46
CA LEU A 248 -4.47 -14.98 11.36
C LEU A 248 -5.76 -15.81 11.31
N LEU A 249 -5.67 -17.13 11.38
CA LEU A 249 -6.84 -18.01 11.29
C LEU A 249 -7.79 -17.82 12.48
N VAL A 250 -7.25 -17.86 13.70
CA VAL A 250 -8.01 -17.87 14.95
C VAL A 250 -8.50 -16.47 15.32
N TYR A 251 -7.65 -15.45 15.27
CA TYR A 251 -8.00 -14.12 15.76
C TYR A 251 -8.57 -13.19 14.67
N VAL A 252 -8.42 -13.52 13.38
CA VAL A 252 -8.94 -12.70 12.28
C VAL A 252 -10.00 -13.41 11.46
N LEU A 253 -9.67 -14.54 10.82
CA LEU A 253 -10.58 -15.17 9.86
C LEU A 253 -11.78 -15.84 10.53
N LEU A 254 -11.58 -16.55 11.64
CA LEU A 254 -12.67 -17.19 12.38
C LEU A 254 -13.70 -16.17 12.92
N PRO A 255 -13.31 -15.13 13.70
CA PRO A 255 -14.25 -14.10 14.13
C PRO A 255 -14.78 -13.29 12.95
N GLY A 256 -13.96 -13.03 11.92
CA GLY A 256 -14.39 -12.40 10.68
C GLY A 256 -15.49 -13.17 9.95
N ALA A 257 -15.41 -14.50 9.91
CA ALA A 257 -16.45 -15.36 9.34
C ALA A 257 -17.75 -15.27 10.14
N GLY A 258 -17.66 -15.29 11.48
CA GLY A 258 -18.81 -15.09 12.37
C GLY A 258 -19.48 -13.74 12.17
N LEU A 259 -18.68 -12.66 12.16
CA LEU A 259 -19.15 -11.29 11.92
C LEU A 259 -19.78 -11.13 10.54
N CYS A 260 -19.16 -11.67 9.49
CA CYS A 260 -19.70 -11.63 8.14
C CYS A 260 -21.05 -12.33 8.05
N ARG A 261 -21.18 -13.53 8.64
CA ARG A 261 -22.48 -14.24 8.74
C ARG A 261 -23.52 -13.40 9.46
N LEU A 262 -23.17 -12.78 10.58
CA LEU A 262 -24.06 -11.93 11.37
C LEU A 262 -24.55 -10.72 10.55
N LEU A 263 -23.62 -10.02 9.90
CA LEU A 263 -23.93 -8.84 9.08
C LEU A 263 -24.82 -9.20 7.88
N LEU A 264 -24.57 -10.31 7.19
CA LEU A 264 -25.44 -10.73 6.09
C LEU A 264 -26.85 -11.12 6.56
N ARG A 265 -26.98 -11.74 7.74
CA ARG A 265 -28.29 -12.09 8.30
C ARG A 265 -29.09 -10.87 8.71
N LYS A 266 -28.44 -9.88 9.33
CA LYS A 266 -29.10 -8.66 9.85
C LYS A 266 -29.31 -7.58 8.79
N ALA A 267 -28.28 -7.28 7.99
CA ALA A 267 -28.26 -6.15 7.06
C ALA A 267 -28.27 -6.56 5.57
N GLY A 268 -28.23 -7.86 5.27
CA GLY A 268 -28.25 -8.36 3.90
C GLY A 268 -29.63 -8.20 3.25
N ARG A 269 -29.66 -7.57 2.09
CA ARG A 269 -30.87 -7.41 1.27
C ARG A 269 -31.04 -8.61 0.35
N VAL A 270 -32.26 -9.09 0.17
CA VAL A 270 -32.56 -10.17 -0.79
C VAL A 270 -32.14 -9.73 -2.18
N GLN A 271 -31.43 -10.61 -2.88
CA GLN A 271 -30.98 -10.33 -4.23
C GLN A 271 -32.19 -10.31 -5.17
N ALA A 272 -32.52 -9.13 -5.69
CA ALA A 272 -33.56 -9.00 -6.71
C ALA A 272 -33.21 -9.86 -7.94
N PRO A 273 -34.22 -10.46 -8.61
CA PRO A 273 -34.02 -11.19 -9.85
C PRO A 273 -33.34 -10.29 -10.90
N ALA A 274 -32.61 -10.93 -11.83
CA ALA A 274 -31.92 -10.25 -12.91
C ALA A 274 -32.94 -9.42 -13.72
N ALA A 275 -32.80 -8.10 -13.69
CA ALA A 275 -33.58 -7.23 -14.55
C ALA A 275 -33.18 -7.46 -16.01
N ALA A 276 -34.12 -7.26 -16.94
CA ALA A 276 -33.84 -7.30 -18.37
C ALA A 276 -32.63 -6.42 -18.71
N ALA A 277 -31.72 -6.97 -19.52
CA ALA A 277 -30.51 -6.28 -19.90
C ALA A 277 -30.85 -5.18 -20.90
N ASN A 278 -30.61 -3.92 -20.52
CA ASN A 278 -30.64 -2.84 -21.49
C ASN A 278 -29.42 -2.95 -22.40
N ALA A 279 -29.63 -2.80 -23.71
CA ALA A 279 -28.53 -2.63 -24.65
C ALA A 279 -27.82 -1.31 -24.34
N LEU A 280 -26.48 -1.35 -24.29
CA LEU A 280 -25.67 -0.13 -24.35
C LEU A 280 -25.52 0.27 -25.81
N PRO A 281 -25.39 1.58 -26.10
CA PRO A 281 -25.15 2.04 -27.46
C PRO A 281 -23.81 1.51 -28.00
N GLU A 282 -23.75 1.23 -29.30
CA GLU A 282 -22.59 0.59 -29.93
C GLU A 282 -21.28 1.39 -29.76
N TYR A 283 -21.36 2.72 -29.72
CA TYR A 283 -20.18 3.57 -29.52
C TYR A 283 -19.48 3.32 -28.18
N ALA A 284 -20.19 2.83 -27.17
CA ALA A 284 -19.61 2.55 -25.87
C ALA A 284 -18.59 1.39 -25.91
N ALA A 285 -18.63 0.54 -26.94
CA ALA A 285 -17.62 -0.50 -27.16
C ALA A 285 -16.24 0.07 -27.53
N TRP A 286 -16.19 1.28 -28.10
CA TRP A 286 -14.94 1.93 -28.55
C TRP A 286 -14.25 2.74 -27.46
N LEU A 287 -14.99 3.17 -26.42
CA LEU A 287 -14.46 3.95 -25.30
C LEU A 287 -13.20 3.34 -24.64
N PRO A 288 -13.07 2.01 -24.41
CA PRO A 288 -11.86 1.43 -23.84
C PRO A 288 -10.63 1.69 -24.71
N LEU A 289 -10.77 1.61 -26.04
CA LEU A 289 -9.66 1.85 -26.97
C LEU A 289 -9.25 3.32 -26.96
N PHE A 290 -10.19 4.24 -26.89
CA PHE A 290 -9.88 5.66 -26.71
C PHE A 290 -9.12 5.93 -25.40
N ILE A 291 -9.56 5.34 -24.29
CA ILE A 291 -8.87 5.48 -22.99
C ILE A 291 -7.44 4.92 -23.06
N LEU A 292 -7.25 3.74 -23.66
CA LEU A 292 -5.92 3.12 -23.80
C LEU A 292 -4.99 3.93 -24.71
N SER A 293 -5.46 4.35 -25.88
CA SER A 293 -4.70 5.20 -26.79
C SER A 293 -4.30 6.51 -26.10
N PHE A 294 -5.22 7.10 -25.34
CA PHE A 294 -4.97 8.29 -24.56
C PHE A 294 -3.87 8.09 -23.50
N LEU A 295 -3.93 6.99 -22.75
CA LEU A 295 -2.90 6.65 -21.74
C LEU A 295 -1.52 6.43 -22.38
N ILE A 296 -1.46 5.75 -23.53
CA ILE A 296 -0.20 5.51 -24.24
C ILE A 296 0.40 6.84 -24.71
N LEU A 297 -0.41 7.71 -25.32
CA LEU A 297 0.04 9.04 -25.75
C LEU A 297 0.50 9.92 -24.56
N ALA A 298 -0.25 9.90 -23.47
CA ALA A 298 0.13 10.60 -22.24
C ALA A 298 1.47 10.09 -21.68
N HIS A 299 1.67 8.77 -21.68
CA HIS A 299 2.92 8.16 -21.22
C HIS A 299 4.11 8.52 -22.12
N ILE A 300 3.93 8.48 -23.45
CA ILE A 300 4.97 8.89 -24.42
C ILE A 300 5.35 10.35 -24.19
N ARG A 301 4.34 11.24 -24.08
CA ARG A 301 4.58 12.66 -23.81
C ARG A 301 5.32 12.88 -22.48
N GLN A 302 4.93 12.17 -21.42
CA GLN A 302 5.61 12.26 -20.12
C GLN A 302 7.06 11.82 -20.16
N ARG A 303 7.42 10.79 -20.96
CA ARG A 303 8.82 10.39 -21.16
C ARG A 303 9.62 11.41 -21.97
N GLN A 304 8.97 12.14 -22.87
CA GLN A 304 9.61 13.14 -23.72
C GLN A 304 9.84 14.47 -23.02
N VAL A 305 9.13 14.79 -21.93
CA VAL A 305 9.44 15.97 -21.12
C VAL A 305 10.72 15.67 -20.35
N PRO A 306 11.88 16.23 -20.73
CA PRO A 306 13.09 16.04 -19.95
C PRO A 306 12.78 16.54 -18.54
N PRO A 307 13.20 15.82 -17.49
CA PRO A 307 13.05 16.30 -16.14
C PRO A 307 13.64 17.71 -16.10
N VAL A 308 12.80 18.69 -15.79
CA VAL A 308 13.22 20.08 -15.62
C VAL A 308 14.11 20.06 -14.38
N HIS A 309 15.40 19.82 -14.61
CA HIS A 309 16.43 19.94 -13.61
C HIS A 309 16.55 21.43 -13.36
N ARG A 310 15.73 21.94 -12.44
CA ARG A 310 16.05 23.21 -11.81
C ARG A 310 17.39 22.99 -11.15
N GLN A 311 18.45 23.54 -11.74
CA GLN A 311 19.75 23.68 -11.10
C GLN A 311 19.58 24.66 -9.94
N GLN A 312 18.95 24.20 -8.87
CA GLN A 312 18.98 24.92 -7.61
C GLN A 312 20.44 24.97 -7.16
N ALA A 313 20.88 26.13 -6.67
CA ALA A 313 22.18 26.21 -6.04
C ALA A 313 22.23 25.19 -4.89
N LEU A 314 23.34 24.46 -4.77
CA LEU A 314 23.54 23.59 -3.63
C LEU A 314 23.65 24.45 -2.36
N PRO A 315 23.03 24.04 -1.24
CA PRO A 315 23.17 24.78 0.01
C PRO A 315 24.65 24.76 0.42
N VAL A 316 25.20 25.92 0.74
CA VAL A 316 26.57 26.03 1.29
C VAL A 316 26.47 25.92 2.79
N VAL A 317 26.98 24.82 3.34
CA VAL A 317 26.98 24.56 4.78
C VAL A 317 28.42 24.36 5.23
N ALA A 318 28.86 25.18 6.19
CA ALA A 318 30.23 25.11 6.68
C ALA A 318 30.56 23.73 7.26
N GLY A 319 31.72 23.19 6.89
CA GLY A 319 32.20 21.88 7.33
C GLY A 319 31.59 20.68 6.60
N TYR A 320 30.94 20.89 5.45
CA TYR A 320 30.40 19.82 4.61
C TYR A 320 30.88 19.92 3.17
N THR A 321 31.18 18.76 2.59
CA THR A 321 31.21 18.58 1.15
C THR A 321 29.79 18.32 0.68
N VAL A 322 29.25 19.22 -0.15
CA VAL A 322 27.88 19.13 -0.64
C VAL A 322 27.91 18.71 -2.11
N SER A 323 27.18 17.64 -2.43
CA SER A 323 27.08 17.10 -3.79
C SER A 323 25.63 16.69 -4.10
N ARG A 324 25.30 16.59 -5.39
CA ARG A 324 24.03 15.97 -5.81
C ARG A 324 24.27 14.47 -5.95
N TYR A 325 23.55 13.66 -5.17
CA TYR A 325 23.60 12.21 -5.32
C TYR A 325 22.80 11.75 -6.54
N ASN A 326 21.65 12.38 -6.77
CA ASN A 326 20.87 12.25 -8.00
C ASN A 326 20.11 13.56 -8.27
N SER A 327 19.18 13.55 -9.25
CA SER A 327 18.39 14.72 -9.64
C SER A 327 17.70 15.44 -8.47
N ASP A 328 17.30 14.69 -7.44
CA ASP A 328 16.41 15.14 -6.38
C ASP A 328 16.97 14.97 -4.97
N VAL A 329 18.18 14.42 -4.81
CA VAL A 329 18.76 14.16 -3.49
C VAL A 329 20.08 14.90 -3.36
N VAL A 330 20.13 15.82 -2.40
CA VAL A 330 21.38 16.48 -1.99
C VAL A 330 22.02 15.65 -0.90
N LYS A 331 23.31 15.33 -1.10
CA LYS A 331 24.16 14.64 -0.15
C LYS A 331 25.11 15.66 0.46
N MET A 332 25.18 15.67 1.78
CA MET A 332 26.18 16.42 2.52
C MET A 332 26.98 15.44 3.36
N GLU A 333 28.30 15.49 3.29
CA GLU A 333 29.14 14.59 4.06
C GLU A 333 30.40 15.27 4.60
N ASN A 334 30.89 14.72 5.71
CA ASN A 334 32.20 15.00 6.26
C ASN A 334 32.79 13.71 6.84
N ASN A 335 33.91 13.79 7.56
CA ASN A 335 34.61 12.63 8.10
C ASN A 335 33.81 11.82 9.15
N THR A 336 32.68 12.34 9.64
CA THR A 336 31.94 11.77 10.78
C THR A 336 30.46 11.56 10.54
N VAL A 337 29.87 12.25 9.55
CA VAL A 337 28.43 12.30 9.32
C VAL A 337 28.13 12.30 7.82
N LEU A 338 27.09 11.52 7.47
CA LEU A 338 26.41 11.55 6.18
C LEU A 338 24.99 12.09 6.34
N ILE A 339 24.62 13.09 5.55
CA ILE A 339 23.28 13.69 5.52
C ILE A 339 22.70 13.62 4.12
N TYR A 340 21.43 13.21 4.04
CA TYR A 340 20.63 13.30 2.84
C TYR A 340 19.48 14.27 3.03
N LEU A 341 19.37 15.23 2.12
CA LEU A 341 18.21 16.11 1.98
C LEU A 341 17.40 15.63 0.77
N LYS A 342 16.15 15.25 1.01
CA LYS A 342 15.25 14.72 0.00
C LYS A 342 13.99 15.61 -0.07
N PRO A 343 13.96 16.63 -0.95
CA PRO A 343 12.80 17.48 -1.14
C PRO A 343 11.58 16.66 -1.57
N LEU A 344 10.42 16.95 -0.99
CA LEU A 344 9.17 16.29 -1.31
C LEU A 344 8.44 17.08 -2.40
N LYS A 345 8.15 16.43 -3.53
CA LYS A 345 7.59 17.05 -4.74
C LYS A 345 6.09 17.39 -4.67
N GLY A 346 5.50 17.34 -3.47
CA GLY A 346 4.09 17.64 -3.23
C GLY A 346 3.41 16.60 -2.35
N ALA A 347 2.16 16.85 -1.99
CA ALA A 347 1.43 16.05 -1.01
C ALA A 347 1.05 14.63 -1.46
N VAL A 348 1.05 14.38 -2.78
CA VAL A 348 0.55 13.12 -3.38
C VAL A 348 1.69 12.23 -3.90
N TYR A 349 2.94 12.71 -3.87
CA TYR A 349 4.09 11.92 -4.30
C TYR A 349 4.47 10.86 -3.27
N THR A 350 4.95 9.71 -3.75
CA THR A 350 5.43 8.61 -2.90
C THR A 350 6.69 9.04 -2.15
N ASP A 351 6.67 8.85 -0.83
CA ASP A 351 7.76 9.30 0.03
C ASP A 351 9.04 8.49 -0.16
N HIS A 352 10.17 9.18 0.02
CA HIS A 352 11.47 8.58 0.27
C HIS A 352 11.55 8.05 1.71
N ASN A 353 10.65 7.17 2.14
CA ASN A 353 10.69 6.61 3.49
C ASN A 353 12.09 5.99 3.75
N PRO A 354 12.86 6.47 4.76
CA PRO A 354 14.19 5.94 5.04
C PRO A 354 14.20 4.43 5.28
N LEU A 355 13.12 3.91 5.86
CA LEU A 355 12.92 2.47 6.07
C LEU A 355 13.05 1.68 4.75
N LEU A 356 12.46 2.19 3.66
CA LEU A 356 12.52 1.55 2.35
C LEU A 356 13.90 1.71 1.69
N CYS A 357 14.49 2.91 1.75
CA CYS A 357 15.76 3.18 1.06
C CYS A 357 16.93 2.36 1.63
N TRP A 358 17.05 2.32 2.96
CA TRP A 358 18.16 1.62 3.61
C TRP A 358 18.00 0.10 3.54
N ASN A 359 16.77 -0.41 3.64
CA ASN A 359 16.49 -1.84 3.37
C ASN A 359 16.93 -2.22 1.94
N GLY A 360 16.65 -1.36 0.95
CA GLY A 360 17.12 -1.57 -0.43
C GLY A 360 18.66 -1.55 -0.59
N SER A 361 19.38 -0.92 0.34
CA SER A 361 20.86 -0.92 0.39
C SER A 361 21.44 -2.07 1.25
N GLY A 362 20.58 -2.96 1.74
CA GLY A 362 20.96 -4.14 2.52
C GLY A 362 21.17 -3.88 4.01
N TYR A 363 20.71 -2.76 4.55
CA TYR A 363 20.68 -2.51 6.00
C TYR A 363 19.36 -2.96 6.60
N SER A 364 19.36 -3.46 7.83
CA SER A 364 18.17 -3.62 8.66
C SER A 364 18.07 -2.49 9.69
N PHE A 365 16.85 -2.13 10.08
CA PHE A 365 16.60 -1.16 11.13
C PHE A 365 16.40 -1.85 12.48
N GLU A 366 17.22 -1.48 13.45
CA GLU A 366 17.11 -1.91 14.84
C GLU A 366 16.81 -0.69 15.72
N ARG A 367 16.16 -0.91 16.87
CA ARG A 367 15.97 0.11 17.94
C ARG A 367 15.35 1.42 17.44
N VAL A 368 14.36 1.32 16.55
CA VAL A 368 13.70 2.49 16.01
C VAL A 368 12.75 3.08 17.04
N GLN A 369 12.91 4.37 17.35
CA GLN A 369 12.10 5.07 18.34
C GLN A 369 11.84 6.52 17.94
N ALA A 370 10.73 7.07 18.42
CA ALA A 370 10.44 8.50 18.32
C ALA A 370 11.13 9.23 19.47
N CYS A 371 11.86 10.29 19.16
CA CYS A 371 12.59 11.12 20.10
C CYS A 371 12.23 12.60 19.89
N ASN A 372 12.47 13.42 20.92
CA ASN A 372 12.47 14.86 20.80
C ASN A 372 13.85 15.38 21.21
N TRP A 373 14.61 15.88 20.23
CA TRP A 373 15.94 16.45 20.44
C TRP A 373 15.93 17.89 19.98
N SER A 374 16.48 18.82 20.77
CA SER A 374 16.58 20.24 20.39
C SER A 374 15.24 20.86 19.94
N GLY A 375 14.12 20.42 20.52
CA GLY A 375 12.78 20.91 20.19
C GLY A 375 12.17 20.35 18.90
N ILE A 376 12.84 19.42 18.22
CA ILE A 376 12.32 18.76 17.02
C ILE A 376 11.92 17.31 17.30
N SER A 377 10.71 16.94 16.88
CA SER A 377 10.27 15.55 16.86
C SER A 377 10.92 14.83 15.68
N LEU A 378 11.60 13.73 15.96
CA LEU A 378 12.32 12.93 14.96
C LEU A 378 12.24 11.43 15.29
N PHE A 379 12.54 10.60 14.31
CA PHE A 379 12.82 9.19 14.55
C PHE A 379 14.33 8.98 14.64
N THR A 380 14.76 8.08 15.53
CA THR A 380 16.13 7.55 15.57
C THR A 380 16.11 6.05 15.38
N GLY A 381 17.17 5.48 14.84
CA GLY A 381 17.36 4.03 14.79
C GLY A 381 18.82 3.64 14.56
N VAL A 382 19.07 2.35 14.63
CA VAL A 382 20.36 1.74 14.32
C VAL A 382 20.24 1.03 12.98
N LEU A 383 21.12 1.35 12.04
CA LEU A 383 21.27 0.66 10.78
C LEU A 383 22.30 -0.45 10.96
N ALA A 384 21.89 -1.69 10.72
CA ALA A 384 22.72 -2.87 10.88
C ALA A 384 22.99 -3.54 9.53
N LYS A 385 24.27 -3.85 9.25
CA LYS A 385 24.69 -4.62 8.09
C LYS A 385 25.91 -5.47 8.44
N GLY A 386 25.69 -6.76 8.71
CA GLY A 386 26.73 -7.62 9.26
C GLY A 386 27.20 -7.10 10.63
N THR A 387 28.49 -6.81 10.77
CA THR A 387 29.09 -6.22 11.97
C THR A 387 29.02 -4.69 12.00
N GLU A 388 28.68 -4.05 10.88
CA GLU A 388 28.55 -2.60 10.79
C GLU A 388 27.30 -2.12 11.53
N ARG A 389 27.46 -1.05 12.31
CA ARG A 389 26.40 -0.38 13.03
C ARG A 389 26.53 1.13 12.84
N LEU A 390 25.52 1.73 12.22
CA LEU A 390 25.41 3.17 12.06
C LEU A 390 24.17 3.66 12.80
N TYR A 391 24.21 4.90 13.25
CA TYR A 391 23.10 5.53 13.97
C TYR A 391 22.48 6.57 13.06
N THR A 392 21.16 6.53 12.88
CA THR A 392 20.46 7.41 11.95
C THR A 392 19.30 8.11 12.64
N ALA A 393 19.01 9.33 12.20
CA ALA A 393 17.88 10.14 12.61
C ALA A 393 17.20 10.72 11.38
N TRP A 394 15.87 10.83 11.40
CA TRP A 394 15.13 11.43 10.30
C TRP A 394 13.83 12.12 10.73
N TRP A 395 13.49 13.18 10.01
CA TRP A 395 12.26 13.95 10.16
C TRP A 395 11.95 14.74 8.89
N TYR A 396 10.74 15.27 8.81
CA TYR A 396 10.30 16.18 7.76
C TYR A 396 10.42 17.62 8.26
N GLU A 397 11.01 18.50 7.44
CA GLU A 397 11.26 19.91 7.77
C GLU A 397 10.79 20.82 6.62
N ASN A 398 10.23 22.00 6.92
CA ASN A 398 9.91 23.02 5.92
C ASN A 398 10.45 24.43 6.26
N GLY A 399 11.36 24.51 7.23
CA GLY A 399 11.92 25.73 7.83
C GLY A 399 11.11 26.18 9.06
N THR A 400 9.78 26.12 8.96
CA THR A 400 8.88 26.57 10.03
C THR A 400 8.42 25.43 10.94
N THR A 401 8.25 24.23 10.39
CA THR A 401 7.64 23.09 11.05
C THR A 401 8.48 21.84 10.83
N SER A 402 8.81 21.18 11.94
CA SER A 402 9.46 19.86 11.96
C SER A 402 8.43 18.81 12.39
N THR A 403 8.34 17.68 11.68
CA THR A 403 7.41 16.60 12.06
C THR A 403 7.92 15.23 11.63
N VAL A 404 7.51 14.19 12.36
CA VAL A 404 7.65 12.78 11.95
C VAL A 404 6.40 12.24 11.27
N SER A 405 5.29 12.99 11.33
CA SER A 405 4.01 12.52 10.83
C SER A 405 3.89 12.75 9.33
N GLN A 406 3.83 11.64 8.61
CA GLN A 406 3.58 11.63 7.18
C GLN A 406 2.26 12.31 6.79
N TRP A 407 1.24 12.16 7.62
CA TRP A 407 -0.05 12.82 7.41
C TRP A 407 0.06 14.33 7.63
N ALA A 408 0.75 14.75 8.68
CA ALA A 408 0.85 16.17 9.04
C ALA A 408 1.52 16.99 7.94
N TRP A 409 2.68 16.57 7.44
CA TRP A 409 3.37 17.34 6.40
C TRP A 409 2.58 17.36 5.08
N ARG A 410 1.96 16.23 4.68
CA ARG A 410 1.11 16.18 3.47
C ARG A 410 -0.05 17.16 3.57
N TRP A 411 -0.74 17.15 4.72
CA TRP A 411 -1.88 18.02 4.98
C TRP A 411 -1.49 19.50 4.98
N GLN A 412 -0.33 19.84 5.55
CA GLN A 412 0.19 21.20 5.52
C GLN A 412 0.56 21.65 4.11
N THR A 413 1.23 20.79 3.34
CA THR A 413 1.53 21.06 1.92
C THR A 413 0.25 21.27 1.10
N LEU A 414 -0.80 20.48 1.33
CA LEU A 414 -2.10 20.67 0.67
C LEU A 414 -2.75 22.02 1.02
N LYS A 415 -2.48 22.54 2.22
CA LYS A 415 -2.93 23.87 2.66
C LYS A 415 -2.05 25.02 2.14
N GLY A 416 -1.05 24.73 1.31
CA GLY A 416 -0.15 25.74 0.75
C GLY A 416 1.05 26.09 1.63
N ALA A 417 1.38 25.25 2.63
CA ALA A 417 2.64 25.40 3.36
C ALA A 417 3.85 25.24 2.43
N ARG A 418 5.02 25.72 2.88
CA ARG A 418 6.29 25.53 2.15
C ARG A 418 6.55 24.03 1.92
N PRO A 419 7.16 23.67 0.78
CA PRO A 419 7.54 22.28 0.52
C PRO A 419 8.39 21.72 1.65
N PHE A 420 8.08 20.49 2.04
CA PHE A 420 8.86 19.77 3.04
C PHE A 420 10.06 19.07 2.40
N THR A 421 11.13 18.94 3.18
CA THR A 421 12.31 18.14 2.88
C THR A 421 12.42 17.08 3.96
N LEU A 422 12.59 15.82 3.55
CA LEU A 422 12.99 14.77 4.46
C LEU A 422 14.50 14.89 4.70
N ILE A 423 14.87 15.11 5.95
CA ILE A 423 16.26 15.14 6.40
C ILE A 423 16.58 13.78 7.00
N ASN A 424 17.65 13.15 6.55
CA ASN A 424 18.20 11.94 7.14
C ASN A 424 19.67 12.19 7.51
N VAL A 425 19.99 12.09 8.79
CA VAL A 425 21.34 12.25 9.34
C VAL A 425 21.81 10.88 9.78
N THR A 426 23.04 10.48 9.42
CA THR A 426 23.63 9.20 9.81
C THR A 426 25.06 9.41 10.29
N ALA A 427 25.42 8.80 11.41
CA ALA A 427 26.75 8.90 12.01
C ALA A 427 27.21 7.58 12.62
N ALA A 428 28.51 7.49 12.93
CA ALA A 428 29.13 6.31 13.51
C ALA A 428 28.77 6.06 14.99
N THR A 429 28.38 7.10 15.74
CA THR A 429 28.04 6.98 17.17
C THR A 429 26.79 7.78 17.54
N PRO A 430 26.07 7.41 18.62
CA PRO A 430 24.90 8.15 19.08
C PRO A 430 25.19 9.58 19.50
N ALA A 431 26.37 9.83 20.09
CA ALA A 431 26.76 11.16 20.56
C ALA A 431 27.00 12.12 19.39
N VAL A 432 27.71 11.66 18.35
CA VAL A 432 27.88 12.42 17.09
C VAL A 432 26.53 12.61 16.41
N LEU A 433 25.71 11.54 16.41
CA LEU A 433 24.26 11.53 16.27
C LEU A 433 23.59 12.84 16.68
N GLN A 434 23.46 12.95 17.98
CA GLN A 434 22.70 13.97 18.66
C GLN A 434 23.28 15.37 18.48
N ALA A 435 24.62 15.49 18.53
CA ALA A 435 25.31 16.75 18.31
C ALA A 435 25.03 17.31 16.91
N GLU A 436 25.08 16.44 15.89
CA GLU A 436 24.84 16.88 14.52
C GLU A 436 23.38 17.24 14.28
N VAL A 437 22.44 16.46 14.82
CA VAL A 437 21.01 16.82 14.75
C VAL A 437 20.76 18.20 15.35
N ALA A 438 21.38 18.53 16.49
CA ALA A 438 21.25 19.85 17.10
C ALA A 438 21.81 20.96 16.19
N ARG A 439 22.96 20.73 15.54
CA ARG A 439 23.55 21.67 14.58
C ARG A 439 22.66 21.91 13.37
N ILE A 440 22.11 20.84 12.80
CA ILE A 440 21.19 20.89 11.65
C ILE A 440 19.88 21.59 12.01
N ALA A 441 19.33 21.31 13.20
CA ALA A 441 18.12 21.98 13.69
C ALA A 441 18.32 23.50 13.82
N ALA A 442 19.50 23.95 14.27
CA ALA A 442 19.85 25.37 14.33
C ALA A 442 20.05 26.01 12.95
N ALA A 443 20.37 25.21 11.93
CA ALA A 443 20.62 25.67 10.55
C ALA A 443 19.44 25.44 9.59
N LYS A 444 18.27 25.01 10.08
CA LYS A 444 17.15 24.54 9.26
C LYS A 444 16.69 25.52 8.17
N ASP A 445 16.71 26.82 8.44
CA ASP A 445 16.29 27.86 7.49
C ASP A 445 17.21 27.97 6.26
N LYS A 446 18.47 27.53 6.40
CA LYS A 446 19.44 27.48 5.29
C LYS A 446 19.37 26.19 4.49
N LEU A 447 18.76 25.15 5.06
CA LEU A 447 18.67 23.82 4.47
C LEU A 447 17.38 23.61 3.70
N VAL A 448 16.32 24.33 4.08
CA VAL A 448 14.98 24.15 3.52
C VAL A 448 14.39 25.49 3.07
N GLY A 449 14.17 25.65 1.76
CA GLY A 449 13.61 26.90 1.23
C GLY A 449 14.09 27.34 -0.16
N HIS A 450 14.71 26.45 -0.95
CA HIS A 450 15.15 26.75 -2.32
C HIS A 450 14.39 25.96 -3.38
#